data_AF-A0A1F8ECH7-F1
#
_entry.id   AF-A0A1F8ECH7-F1
#
_cell.length_a   1.000
_cell.length_b   1.000
_cell.length_c   1.000
_cell.angle_alpha   90.00
_cell.angle_beta   90.00
_cell.angle_gamma   90.00
#
_symmetry.space_group_name_H-M   'P 1'
#
loop_
_entity.id
_entity.type
_entity.pdbx_description
1 polymer ?
#
loop_
_entity_poly.entity_id
_entity_poly.type
_entity_poly.pdbx_seq_one_letter_code
_entity_poly.pdbx_strand_id
1 'polypeptide(L)'
;MIGFVIRILGNSLALYVAYWLVPGFIVSGSWKEYLLAGAFLGLLNLIVKPILKAISMPIIILTLGLFILVINGLLLWTVDYIFDFVSIKDVTALLYAVIVVAIVNLIISMTAKAV
;
A
#
# COMPACT_ATOMS: atom_id res chain seq x y z
N MET A 1 20.62 -0.51 -6.60
CA MET A 1 19.59 -1.17 -7.45
C MET A 1 18.78 -2.20 -6.66
N ILE A 2 19.41 -3.10 -5.88
CA ILE A 2 18.74 -4.08 -5.00
C ILE A 2 17.74 -3.47 -3.99
N GLY A 3 18.05 -2.32 -3.39
CA GLY A 3 17.15 -1.66 -2.44
C GLY A 3 15.82 -1.16 -3.04
N PHE A 4 15.76 -0.96 -4.37
CA PHE A 4 14.53 -0.57 -5.07
C PHE A 4 13.62 -1.78 -5.30
N VAL A 5 14.21 -2.91 -5.69
CA VAL A 5 13.49 -4.18 -5.89
C VAL A 5 12.95 -4.73 -4.57
N ILE A 6 13.74 -4.70 -3.49
CA ILE A 6 13.30 -5.09 -2.14
C ILE A 6 12.15 -4.20 -1.64
N ARG A 7 12.18 -2.89 -1.96
CA ARG A 7 11.08 -1.99 -1.64
C ARG A 7 9.81 -2.33 -2.40
N ILE A 8 9.90 -2.63 -3.70
CA ILE A 8 8.74 -2.99 -4.52
C ILE A 8 8.13 -4.30 -4.01
N LEU A 9 8.94 -5.34 -3.84
CA LEU A 9 8.48 -6.64 -3.32
C LEU A 9 7.90 -6.51 -1.91
N GLY A 10 8.52 -5.70 -1.04
CA GLY A 10 8.01 -5.46 0.30
C GLY A 10 6.68 -4.70 0.34
N ASN A 11 6.47 -3.73 -0.56
CA ASN A 11 5.18 -3.05 -0.66
C ASN A 11 4.09 -3.97 -1.23
N SER A 12 4.40 -4.82 -2.22
CA SER A 12 3.45 -5.83 -2.72
C SER A 12 3.09 -6.86 -1.66
N LEU A 13 4.07 -7.32 -0.87
CA LEU A 13 3.83 -8.24 0.25
C LEU A 13 2.98 -7.58 1.34
N ALA A 14 3.26 -6.32 1.68
CA ALA A 14 2.49 -5.55 2.66
C ALA A 14 1.01 -5.42 2.27
N LEU A 15 0.72 -5.28 0.99
CA LEU A 15 -0.65 -5.27 0.50
C LEU A 15 -1.33 -6.61 0.46
N TYR A 16 -0.60 -7.66 0.11
CA TYR A 16 -1.12 -9.02 0.21
C TYR A 16 -1.47 -9.37 1.67
N VAL A 17 -0.64 -8.94 2.61
CA VAL A 17 -0.90 -9.11 4.06
C VAL A 17 -2.07 -8.25 4.50
N ALA A 18 -2.20 -7.01 4.04
CA ALA A 18 -3.34 -6.15 4.36
C ALA A 18 -4.67 -6.68 3.81
N TYR A 19 -4.66 -7.27 2.62
CA TYR A 19 -5.80 -8.02 2.09
C TYR A 19 -6.26 -9.13 3.06
N TRP A 20 -5.31 -9.85 3.66
CA TRP A 20 -5.61 -10.99 4.54
C TRP A 20 -6.00 -10.58 5.97
N LEU A 21 -5.47 -9.45 6.47
CA LEU A 21 -5.64 -8.99 7.85
C LEU A 21 -6.77 -7.99 8.06
N VAL A 22 -7.28 -7.33 7.02
CA VAL A 22 -8.26 -6.25 7.16
C VAL A 22 -9.66 -6.75 6.82
N PRO A 23 -10.50 -7.03 7.83
CA PRO A 23 -11.90 -7.34 7.58
C PRO A 23 -12.59 -6.12 6.95
N GLY A 24 -13.08 -6.27 5.72
CA GLY A 24 -13.68 -5.20 4.93
C GLY A 24 -12.96 -4.90 3.61
N PHE A 25 -11.81 -5.53 3.34
CA PHE A 25 -11.14 -5.53 2.04
C PHE A 25 -11.54 -6.81 1.28
N ILE A 26 -12.57 -6.71 0.44
CA ILE A 26 -13.15 -7.86 -0.26
C ILE A 26 -12.59 -7.89 -1.68
N VAL A 27 -11.99 -9.02 -2.07
CA VAL A 27 -11.58 -9.26 -3.45
C VAL A 27 -12.43 -10.38 -4.02
N SER A 28 -13.37 -10.02 -4.88
CA SER A 28 -14.34 -10.94 -5.48
C SER A 28 -13.75 -11.54 -6.76
N GLY A 29 -13.24 -12.75 -6.73
CA GLY A 29 -12.67 -13.36 -7.95
C GLY A 29 -11.81 -14.59 -7.73
N SER A 30 -11.20 -15.06 -8.80
CA SER A 30 -10.20 -16.13 -8.79
C SER A 30 -8.81 -15.59 -8.43
N TRP A 31 -7.80 -16.46 -8.40
CA TRP A 31 -6.40 -16.08 -8.15
C TRP A 31 -5.83 -15.04 -9.14
N LYS A 32 -6.43 -14.86 -10.32
CA LYS A 32 -5.98 -13.93 -11.37
C LYS A 32 -6.26 -12.47 -10.98
N GLU A 33 -7.40 -12.21 -10.36
CA GLU A 33 -7.86 -10.90 -9.93
C GLU A 33 -6.96 -10.34 -8.81
N TYR A 34 -6.54 -11.21 -7.88
CA TYR A 34 -5.52 -10.87 -6.87
C TYR A 34 -4.20 -10.44 -7.49
N LEU A 35 -3.75 -11.19 -8.50
CA LEU A 35 -2.49 -10.92 -9.18
C LEU A 35 -2.57 -9.59 -9.96
N LEU A 36 -3.71 -9.30 -10.57
CA LEU A 36 -3.94 -8.09 -11.34
C LEU A 36 -4.06 -6.85 -10.44
N ALA A 37 -4.79 -6.92 -9.33
CA ALA A 37 -4.85 -5.85 -8.32
C ALA A 37 -3.47 -5.59 -7.69
N GLY A 38 -2.75 -6.65 -7.31
CA GLY A 38 -1.41 -6.55 -6.75
C GLY A 38 -0.40 -5.95 -7.73
N ALA A 39 -0.48 -6.32 -9.01
CA ALA A 39 0.36 -5.75 -10.06
C ALA A 39 0.07 -4.26 -10.28
N PHE A 40 -1.21 -3.88 -10.38
CA PHE A 40 -1.60 -2.48 -10.57
C PHE A 40 -1.18 -1.62 -9.40
N LEU A 41 -1.36 -2.11 -8.18
CA LEU A 41 -0.93 -1.37 -7.00
C LEU A 41 0.60 -1.28 -6.88
N GLY A 42 1.34 -2.33 -7.28
CA GLY A 42 2.79 -2.25 -7.42
C GLY A 42 3.21 -1.14 -8.39
N LEU A 43 2.46 -0.97 -9.48
CA LEU A 43 2.65 0.08 -10.48
C LEU A 43 2.38 1.48 -9.90
N LEU A 44 1.28 1.64 -9.14
CA LEU A 44 0.98 2.87 -8.40
C LEU A 44 2.09 3.21 -7.39
N ASN A 45 2.63 2.21 -6.69
CA ASN A 45 3.74 2.41 -5.76
C ASN A 45 5.05 2.83 -6.45
N LEU A 46 5.24 2.43 -7.71
CA LEU A 46 6.43 2.74 -8.49
C LEU A 46 6.36 4.15 -9.10
N ILE A 47 5.19 4.57 -9.58
CA ILE A 47 5.02 5.83 -10.32
C ILE A 47 4.33 6.89 -9.48
N VAL A 48 3.14 6.58 -8.94
CA VAL A 48 2.27 7.57 -8.29
C VAL A 48 2.77 7.93 -6.90
N LYS A 49 3.17 6.94 -6.09
CA LYS A 49 3.68 7.16 -4.73
C LYS A 49 4.87 8.13 -4.65
N PRO A 50 5.94 8.03 -5.47
CA PRO A 50 7.04 8.98 -5.39
C PRO A 50 6.63 10.40 -5.79
N ILE A 51 5.73 10.56 -6.77
CA ILE A 51 5.19 11.86 -7.17
C ILE A 51 4.38 12.48 -6.02
N LEU A 52 3.43 11.73 -5.47
CA LEU A 52 2.62 12.17 -4.32
C LEU A 52 3.50 12.52 -3.12
N LYS A 53 4.53 11.72 -2.85
CA LYS A 53 5.48 11.97 -1.77
C LYS A 53 6.32 13.22 -2.00
N ALA A 54 6.74 13.49 -3.24
CA ALA A 54 7.52 14.68 -3.57
C ALA A 54 6.70 15.96 -3.37
N ILE A 55 5.45 15.96 -3.87
CA ILE A 55 4.54 17.10 -3.72
C ILE A 55 4.13 17.28 -2.25
N SER A 56 3.84 16.17 -1.56
CA SER A 56 3.40 16.20 -0.16
C SER A 56 4.56 16.30 0.83
N MET A 57 5.82 16.36 0.38
CA MET A 57 7.00 16.37 1.24
C MET A 57 6.93 17.44 2.35
N PRO A 58 6.51 18.70 2.08
CA PRO A 58 6.41 19.72 3.13
C PRO A 58 5.41 19.31 4.22
N ILE A 59 4.25 18.78 3.80
CA ILE A 59 3.18 18.33 4.71
C ILE A 59 3.61 17.08 5.47
N ILE A 60 4.34 16.16 4.81
CA ILE A 60 4.91 14.96 5.45
C ILE A 60 5.86 15.38 6.57
N ILE A 61 6.70 16.39 6.35
CA ILE A 61 7.62 16.89 7.38
C ILE A 61 6.82 17.56 8.53
N LEU A 62 5.85 18.41 8.19
CA LEU A 62 5.00 19.09 9.19
C LEU A 62 4.18 18.10 10.05
N THR A 63 3.77 16.97 9.48
CA THR A 63 3.02 15.91 10.16
C THR A 63 3.92 14.81 10.73
N LEU A 64 5.25 14.99 10.74
CA LEU A 64 6.22 14.00 11.23
C LEU A 64 6.10 12.61 10.55
N GLY A 65 5.64 12.57 9.31
CA GLY A 65 5.44 11.33 8.56
C GLY A 65 4.02 10.78 8.61
N LEU A 66 3.08 11.34 9.39
CA LEU A 66 1.69 10.86 9.42
C LEU A 66 1.01 10.93 8.06
N PHE A 67 1.32 11.95 7.25
CA PHE A 67 0.72 12.10 5.91
C PHE A 67 1.12 10.97 4.95
N ILE A 68 2.14 10.17 5.27
CA ILE A 68 2.48 8.97 4.50
C ILE A 68 1.36 7.92 4.56
N LEU A 69 0.61 7.88 5.68
CA LEU A 69 -0.54 7.00 5.86
C LEU A 69 -1.65 7.39 4.87
N VAL A 70 -1.92 8.69 4.74
CA VAL A 70 -2.91 9.22 3.77
C VAL A 70 -2.52 8.85 2.35
N ILE A 71 -1.24 9.00 1.96
CA ILE A 71 -0.77 8.60 0.62
C ILE A 71 -0.99 7.10 0.38
N ASN A 72 -0.60 6.24 1.32
CA ASN A 72 -0.80 4.79 1.16
C ASN A 72 -2.30 4.44 1.07
N GLY A 73 -3.15 5.14 1.81
CA GLY A 73 -4.61 4.98 1.76
C GLY A 73 -5.20 5.39 0.42
N LEU A 74 -4.74 6.52 -0.14
CA LEU A 74 -5.16 6.98 -1.47
C LEU A 74 -4.81 5.97 -2.56
N LEU A 75 -3.65 5.31 -2.46
CA LEU A 75 -3.27 4.27 -3.43
C LEU A 75 -4.18 3.04 -3.34
N LEU A 76 -4.49 2.58 -2.13
CA LEU A 76 -5.45 1.49 -1.89
C LEU A 76 -6.84 1.87 -2.42
N TRP A 77 -7.29 3.09 -2.14
CA TRP A 77 -8.56 3.61 -2.61
C TRP A 77 -8.63 3.74 -4.14
N THR A 78 -7.50 4.05 -4.79
CA THR A 78 -7.44 4.09 -6.26
C THR A 78 -7.66 2.71 -6.88
N VAL A 79 -7.22 1.64 -6.22
CA VAL A 79 -7.44 0.26 -6.68
C VAL A 79 -8.90 -0.13 -6.52
N ASP A 80 -9.47 0.16 -5.36
CA ASP A 80 -10.91 0.00 -5.07
C ASP A 80 -11.78 0.74 -6.09
N TYR A 81 -11.40 1.96 -6.45
CA TYR A 81 -12.13 2.75 -7.45
C TYR A 81 -12.01 2.22 -8.88
N ILE A 82 -10.89 1.58 -9.24
CA ILE A 82 -10.63 1.11 -10.61
C ILE A 82 -11.15 -0.31 -10.85
N PHE A 83 -11.13 -1.16 -9.82
CA PHE A 83 -11.50 -2.55 -9.95
C PHE A 83 -12.78 -2.84 -9.18
N ASP A 84 -13.87 -3.12 -9.90
CA ASP A 84 -15.16 -3.52 -9.31
C ASP A 84 -15.07 -4.77 -8.43
N PHE A 85 -14.02 -5.58 -8.62
CA PHE A 85 -13.78 -6.78 -7.82
C PHE A 85 -13.01 -6.50 -6.52
N VAL A 86 -12.44 -5.31 -6.33
CA VAL A 86 -11.82 -4.88 -5.07
C VAL A 86 -12.80 -3.93 -4.40
N SER A 87 -13.26 -4.26 -3.19
CA SER A 87 -14.19 -3.41 -2.45
C SER A 87 -13.68 -3.14 -1.04
N ILE A 88 -13.47 -1.87 -0.71
CA ILE A 88 -13.14 -1.37 0.63
C ILE A 88 -14.41 -0.76 1.24
N LYS A 89 -15.05 -1.50 2.16
CA LYS A 89 -16.37 -1.12 2.67
C LYS A 89 -16.43 0.20 3.43
N ASP A 90 -15.41 0.51 4.25
CA ASP A 90 -15.46 1.63 5.19
C ASP A 90 -14.13 2.38 5.28
N VAL A 91 -14.20 3.67 5.63
CA VAL A 91 -13.01 4.51 5.92
C VAL A 91 -12.17 3.91 7.06
N THR A 92 -12.81 3.25 8.03
CA THR A 92 -12.12 2.52 9.11
C THR A 92 -11.32 1.33 8.57
N ALA A 93 -11.89 0.54 7.65
CA ALA A 93 -11.17 -0.55 6.99
C ALA A 93 -9.95 -0.03 6.22
N LEU A 94 -10.10 1.10 5.52
CA LEU A 94 -8.99 1.76 4.83
C LEU A 94 -7.90 2.21 5.80
N LEU A 95 -8.29 2.75 6.97
CA LEU A 95 -7.36 3.18 8.02
C LEU A 95 -6.58 1.99 8.61
N TYR A 96 -7.25 0.87 8.90
CA TYR A 96 -6.60 -0.36 9.35
C TYR A 96 -5.66 -0.93 8.30
N ALA A 97 -6.06 -0.95 7.03
CA ALA A 97 -5.20 -1.42 5.93
C ALA A 97 -3.93 -0.60 5.81
N VAL A 98 -4.03 0.72 5.90
CA VAL A 98 -2.89 1.62 5.87
C VAL A 98 -1.92 1.38 7.03
N ILE A 99 -2.46 1.16 8.24
CA ILE A 99 -1.65 0.86 9.42
C ILE A 99 -0.92 -0.49 9.25
N VAL A 100 -1.62 -1.53 8.81
CA VAL A 100 -1.03 -2.86 8.56
C VAL A 100 0.08 -2.74 7.50
N VAL A 101 -0.17 -2.05 6.39
CA VAL A 101 0.84 -1.82 5.34
C VAL A 101 2.06 -1.06 5.90
N ALA A 102 1.84 -0.08 6.77
CA ALA A 102 2.93 0.67 7.40
C ALA A 102 3.77 -0.22 8.32
N ILE A 103 3.14 -1.05 9.15
CA ILE A 103 3.82 -1.99 10.06
C ILE A 103 4.62 -3.03 9.28
N VAL A 104 4.03 -3.64 8.25
CA VAL A 104 4.72 -4.65 7.43
C VAL A 104 5.92 -4.04 6.73
N ASN A 105 5.79 -2.83 6.16
CA ASN A 105 6.91 -2.12 5.57
C ASN A 105 8.00 -1.77 6.60
N LEU A 106 7.62 -1.44 7.84
CA LEU A 106 8.57 -1.16 8.92
C LEU A 106 9.38 -2.42 9.24
N ILE A 107 8.71 -3.56 9.44
CA ILE A 107 9.35 -4.86 9.71
C ILE A 107 10.31 -5.21 8.56
N ILE A 108 9.84 -5.17 7.31
CA ILE A 108 10.68 -5.47 6.13
C ILE A 108 11.88 -4.53 6.04
N SER A 109 11.71 -3.25 6.37
CA SER A 109 12.82 -2.28 6.35
C SER A 109 13.86 -2.54 7.44
N MET A 110 13.46 -3.09 8.59
CA MET A 110 14.39 -3.48 9.66
C MET A 110 15.20 -4.71 9.25
N THR A 111 14.54 -5.73 8.66
CA THR A 111 15.24 -6.92 8.18
C THR A 111 16.16 -6.62 6.99
N ALA A 112 15.73 -5.74 6.07
CA ALA A 112 16.52 -5.37 4.89
C ALA A 112 17.68 -4.41 5.18
N LYS A 113 17.68 -3.73 6.34
CA LYS A 113 18.83 -2.92 6.81
C LYS A 113 19.81 -3.72 7.67
N ALA A 114 19.40 -4.88 8.17
CA ALA A 114 20.23 -5.75 8.99
C ALA A 114 21.10 -6.73 8.17
N VAL A 115 20.93 -6.75 6.85
CA VAL A 115 21.73 -7.49 5.86
C VAL A 115 22.53 -6.49 5.02
#